data_AF-A0A973KKB6-F1
#
_entry.id   AF-A0A973KKB6-F1
#
_cell.length_a   1.000
_cell.length_b   1.000
_cell.length_c   1.000
_cell.angle_alpha   90.00
_cell.angle_beta   90.00
_cell.angle_gamma   90.00
#
_symmetry.space_group_name_H-M   'P 1'
#
loop_
_entity.id
_entity.type
_entity.pdbx_description
1 polymer ?
#
loop_
_entity_poly.entity_id
_entity_poly.type
_entity_poly.pdbx_seq_one_letter_code
_entity_poly.pdbx_strand_id
1 'polypeptide(L)' 'MNNTREVDVVVVGAGQAGLSSAYHLRRTGFEPGRDFVVLDHSPGPGGAWQFRWPSLTYGKVHGMHALPGMELTGA' A
#
# COMPACT_ATOMS: atom_id res chain seq x y z
N MET A 1 -9.96 -29.11 -3.22
CA MET A 1 -10.15 -28.00 -4.18
C MET A 1 -8.90 -27.17 -4.17
N ASN A 2 -8.24 -26.98 -5.31
CA ASN A 2 -7.02 -26.19 -5.39
C ASN A 2 -7.41 -24.72 -5.64
N ASN A 3 -7.44 -23.90 -4.59
CA ASN A 3 -7.83 -22.47 -4.65
C ASN A 3 -6.69 -21.55 -5.13
N THR A 4 -5.77 -22.10 -5.92
CA THR A 4 -4.62 -21.35 -6.42
C THR A 4 -5.08 -20.50 -7.61
N ARG A 5 -4.86 -19.19 -7.53
CA ARG A 5 -5.03 -18.26 -8.64
C ARG A 5 -3.65 -17.83 -9.15
N GLU A 6 -3.48 -17.87 -10.46
CA GLU A 6 -2.35 -17.25 -11.13
C GLU A 6 -2.67 -15.77 -11.39
N VAL A 7 -1.67 -14.92 -11.20
CA VAL A 7 -1.69 -13.48 -11.47
C VAL A 7 -0.32 -13.07 -11.98
N ASP A 8 -0.23 -12.01 -12.78
CA ASP A 8 1.03 -11.56 -13.37
C ASP A 8 1.96 -10.93 -12.33
N VAL A 9 1.38 -10.22 -11.35
CA VAL A 9 2.14 -9.51 -10.31
C VAL A 9 1.55 -9.72 -8.92
N VAL A 10 2.41 -10.09 -7.97
CA VAL A 10 2.10 -10.09 -6.53
C VAL A 10 2.92 -9.01 -5.85
N VAL A 11 2.26 -7.98 -5.34
CA VAL A 11 2.90 -6.96 -4.50
C VAL A 11 2.82 -7.43 -3.05
N VAL A 12 3.97 -7.69 -2.43
CA VAL A 12 4.04 -8.10 -1.02
C VAL A 12 4.28 -6.87 -0.15
N GLY A 13 3.30 -6.57 0.69
CA GLY A 13 3.22 -5.39 1.56
C GLY A 13 2.26 -4.32 1.00
N ALA A 14 1.34 -3.82 1.84
CA ALA A 14 0.38 -2.75 1.57
C ALA A 14 0.67 -1.47 2.40
N GLY A 15 1.94 -1.22 2.72
CA GLY A 15 2.43 0.09 3.16
C GLY A 15 2.54 1.09 2.01
N GLN A 16 3.16 2.27 2.25
CA GLN A 16 3.21 3.31 1.22
C GLN A 16 3.85 2.87 -0.09
N ALA A 17 4.91 2.05 -0.04
CA ALA A 17 5.60 1.55 -1.22
C ALA A 17 4.69 0.63 -2.04
N GLY A 18 4.06 -0.36 -1.40
CA GLY A 18 3.17 -1.30 -2.08
C GLY A 18 1.93 -0.65 -2.67
N LEU A 19 1.32 0.30 -1.96
CA LEU A 19 0.19 1.08 -2.48
C LEU A 19 0.61 1.98 -3.65
N SER A 20 1.81 2.55 -3.61
CA SER A 20 2.36 3.32 -4.74
C SER A 20 2.57 2.43 -5.96
N SER A 21 3.15 1.24 -5.78
CA SER A 21 3.31 0.25 -6.86
C SER A 21 1.96 -0.16 -7.46
N ALA A 22 0.98 -0.51 -6.62
CA ALA A 22 -0.37 -0.88 -7.04
C ALA A 22 -1.06 0.22 -7.85
N TYR A 23 -0.89 1.47 -7.43
CA TYR A 23 -1.42 2.62 -8.14
C TYR A 23 -0.81 2.77 -9.54
N HIS A 24 0.50 2.56 -9.69
CA HIS A 24 1.16 2.60 -11.00
C HIS A 24 0.77 1.41 -11.89
N LEU A 25 0.67 0.19 -11.33
CA LEU A 25 0.17 -0.99 -12.07
C LEU A 25 -1.22 -0.73 -12.65
N ARG A 26 -2.13 -0.17 -11.84
CA ARG A 26 -3.47 0.18 -12.29
C ARG A 26 -3.44 1.20 -13.44
N ARG A 27 -2.54 2.20 -13.37
CA ARG A 27 -2.39 3.21 -14.44
C ARG A 27 -1.82 2.64 -15.74
N THR A 28 -1.07 1.54 -15.69
CA THR A 28 -0.56 0.87 -16.89
C THR A 28 -1.52 -0.17 -17.46
N GLY A 29 -2.74 -0.28 -16.92
CA GLY A 29 -3.80 -1.13 -17.45
C GLY A 29 -3.98 -2.47 -16.75
N PHE A 30 -3.23 -2.75 -15.69
CA PHE A 30 -3.43 -3.96 -14.89
C PHE A 30 -4.68 -3.81 -14.02
N GLU A 31 -5.54 -4.83 -14.01
CA GLU A 31 -6.75 -4.87 -13.21
C GLU A 31 -6.50 -5.56 -11.85
N PRO A 32 -6.79 -4.88 -10.71
CA PRO A 32 -6.66 -5.49 -9.39
C PRO A 32 -7.58 -6.71 -9.24
N GLY A 33 -7.05 -7.80 -8.67
CA GLY A 33 -7.76 -9.06 -8.45
C GLY A 33 -7.89 -9.97 -9.68
N ARG A 34 -7.52 -9.47 -10.87
CA ARG A 34 -7.37 -10.26 -12.11
C ARG A 34 -5.90 -10.40 -12.48
N ASP A 35 -5.21 -9.27 -12.69
CA ASP A 35 -3.84 -9.22 -13.23
C ASP A 35 -2.81 -9.04 -12.11
N PHE A 36 -3.19 -8.41 -10.99
CA PHE A 36 -2.33 -8.30 -9.82
C PHE A 36 -3.08 -8.31 -8.50
N VAL A 37 -2.37 -8.67 -7.42
CA VAL A 37 -2.86 -8.58 -6.04
C VAL A 37 -1.85 -7.89 -5.14
N VAL A 38 -2.33 -7.27 -4.06
CA VAL A 38 -1.51 -6.73 -2.98
C VAL A 38 -1.83 -7.51 -1.72
N LEU A 39 -0.82 -8.11 -1.11
CA LEU A 39 -0.98 -8.91 0.10
C LEU A 39 -0.19 -8.29 1.23
N ASP A 40 -0.83 -8.06 2.37
CA ASP A 40 -0.18 -7.52 3.56
C ASP A 40 -0.51 -8.36 4.78
N HIS A 41 0.46 -8.46 5.69
CA HIS A 41 0.30 -9.20 6.93
C HIS A 41 -0.42 -8.39 8.02
N SER A 42 -0.40 -7.05 7.93
CA SER A 42 -0.95 -6.18 8.97
C SER A 42 -2.46 -6.39 9.11
N PRO A 43 -3.02 -6.21 10.32
CA PRO A 43 -4.45 -6.42 10.58
C PRO A 43 -5.35 -5.42 9.85
N GLY A 44 -4.80 -4.27 9.43
CA GLY A 44 -5.50 -3.28 8.62
C GLY A 44 -4.57 -2.41 7.77
N PRO A 45 -5.11 -1.39 7.09
CA PRO A 45 -4.33 -0.43 6.33
C PRO A 45 -3.42 0.44 7.21
N GLY A 46 -2.37 1.00 6.61
CA GLY A 46 -1.42 1.90 7.27
C GLY A 46 -0.01 1.34 7.44
N GLY A 47 0.20 0.05 7.13
CA GLY A 47 1.53 -0.59 7.21
C GLY A 47 2.20 -0.36 8.57
N ALA A 48 3.49 0.00 8.55
CA ALA A 48 4.29 0.24 9.75
C ALA A 48 3.71 1.31 10.70
N TRP A 49 2.86 2.23 10.22
CA TRP A 49 2.24 3.26 11.06
C TRP A 49 1.35 2.70 12.16
N GLN A 50 0.84 1.48 12.00
CA GLN A 50 0.04 0.78 13.01
C GLN A 50 0.86 0.37 14.24
N PHE A 51 2.18 0.24 14.08
CA PHE A 51 3.08 -0.30 15.10
C PHE A 51 4.04 0.76 15.65
N ARG A 52 3.81 2.03 15.32
CA ARG A 52 4.61 3.15 15.83
C ARG A 52 4.33 3.40 17.31
N TRP A 53 5.29 4.01 18.00
CA TRP A 53 5.06 4.45 19.38
C TRP A 53 3.97 5.55 19.46
N PRO A 54 3.20 5.63 20.56
CA PRO A 54 2.04 6.53 20.65
C PRO A 54 2.35 8.02 20.43
N SER A 55 3.56 8.46 20.78
CA SER A 55 3.96 9.87 20.66
C SER A 55 4.44 10.28 19.27
N LEU A 56 4.52 9.33 18.30
CA LEU A 56 4.84 9.65 16.91
C LEU A 56 3.63 10.28 16.23
N THR A 57 3.71 11.60 16.07
CA THR A 57 2.74 12.40 15.31
C THR A 57 3.34 12.83 13.98
N TYR A 58 2.46 13.20 13.05
CA TYR A 58 2.83 13.65 11.71
C TYR A 58 3.94 14.73 11.72
N GLY A 59 3.79 15.77 12.55
CA GLY A 59 4.75 16.88 12.65
C GLY A 59 6.13 16.51 13.23
N LYS A 60 6.32 15.27 13.70
CA LYS A 60 7.62 14.77 14.21
C LYS A 60 8.33 13.83 13.22
N VAL A 61 7.77 13.65 12.03
CA VAL A 61 8.34 12.77 11.00
C VAL A 61 9.07 13.58 9.95
N HIS A 62 10.30 13.20 9.64
CA HIS A 62 11.00 13.68 8.44
C HIS A 62 10.69 12.74 7.26
N GLY A 63 10.35 13.30 6.09
CA GLY A 63 10.21 12.52 4.85
C GLY A 63 8.85 11.86 4.60
N MET A 64 7.75 12.44 5.09
CA MET A 64 6.41 12.02 4.68
C MET A 64 6.09 12.51 3.27
N HIS A 65 5.66 11.59 2.42
CA HIS A 65 5.24 11.86 1.05
C HIS A 65 3.81 11.38 0.85
N ALA A 66 3.05 12.13 0.05
CA ALA A 66 1.71 11.72 -0.32
C ALA A 66 1.78 10.43 -1.15
N LEU A 67 0.74 9.61 -1.06
CA LEU A 67 0.57 8.55 -2.05
C LEU A 67 0.37 9.17 -3.43
N PRO A 68 0.86 8.53 -4.49
CA PRO A 68 0.65 9.01 -5.85
C PRO A 68 -0.83 9.28 -6.15
N GLY A 69 -1.14 10.45 -6.70
CA GLY A 69 -2.52 10.85 -7.04
C GLY A 69 -3.37 11.30 -5.84
N MET A 70 -2.78 11.46 -4.66
CA MET A 70 -3.43 12.02 -3.47
C MET A 70 -2.72 13.28 -3.02
N GLU A 71 -3.47 14.18 -2.37
CA GLU A 71 -2.89 15.26 -1.58
C GLU A 71 -2.79 14.83 -0.11
N LEU A 72 -1.70 15.21 0.53
CA LEU A 72 -1.60 15.18 1.99
C LEU A 72 -2.41 16.36 2.54
N THR A 73 -3.61 16.08 3.03
CA THR A 73 -4.47 17.08 3.67
C THR A 73 -4.51 16.86 5.18
N GLY A 74 -4.50 17.94 5.97
CA GLY A 74 -4.62 17.88 7.43
C GLY A 74 -3.34 17.52 8.20
N ALA A 75 -2.17 17.86 7.63
CA ALA A 75 -0.89 17.93 8.34
C ALA A 75 -0.88 19.02 9.42
#